data_AF-A0A838IY83-F1
#
_entry.id   AF-A0A838IY83-F1
#
_cell.length_a   1.000
_cell.length_b   1.000
_cell.length_c   1.000
_cell.angle_alpha   90.00
_cell.angle_beta   90.00
_cell.angle_gamma   90.00
#
_symmetry.space_group_name_H-M   'P 1'
#
loop_
_entity.id
_entity.type
_entity.pdbx_description
1 polymer ?
#
loop_
_entity_poly.entity_id
_entity_poly.type
_entity_poly.pdbx_seq_one_letter_code
_entity_poly.pdbx_strand_id
1 'polypeptide(L)'
;MHERLHEFVDAVGRLSAANRSPVDVAAGVAERLHDLIVDCDFLESAHRRTNPSEPCANLVHVAPDRSFSVVSFVWGPGQTTCVHDHVCWCVVGVLEGSEEETRYRLMGDAGGSWLEPGERRRLYPGEVCVLVPPDEDVHQVRNVGDDVAISIHVYGADIERLGTSINRRFSDLPMHAPGERSGAPQRWRQRPPA
;
A
#
# COMPACT_ATOMS: atom_id res chain seq x y z
N MET A 1 -14.54 -19.69 -1.47
CA MET A 1 -13.87 -18.56 -2.14
C MET A 1 -14.69 -18.20 -3.37
N HIS A 2 -15.02 -16.91 -3.53
CA HIS A 2 -15.74 -16.39 -4.70
C HIS A 2 -14.94 -16.63 -5.99
N GLU A 3 -15.60 -16.92 -7.12
CA GLU A 3 -14.92 -17.31 -8.38
C GLU A 3 -13.94 -16.23 -8.86
N ARG A 4 -14.36 -14.96 -8.90
CA ARG A 4 -13.50 -13.83 -9.30
C ARG A 4 -12.26 -13.66 -8.41
N LEU A 5 -12.42 -13.88 -7.10
CA LEU A 5 -11.28 -13.83 -6.18
C LEU A 5 -10.33 -15.00 -6.42
N HIS A 6 -10.86 -16.19 -6.72
CA HIS A 6 -10.04 -17.35 -7.07
C HIS A 6 -9.21 -17.09 -8.34
N GLU A 7 -9.84 -16.60 -9.41
CA GLU A 7 -9.15 -16.27 -10.66
C GLU A 7 -8.08 -15.20 -10.46
N PHE A 8 -8.39 -14.19 -9.64
CA PHE A 8 -7.45 -13.14 -9.27
C PHE A 8 -6.23 -13.70 -8.54
N VAL A 9 -6.41 -14.47 -7.45
CA VAL A 9 -5.27 -15.01 -6.68
C VAL A 9 -4.42 -15.96 -7.53
N ASP A 10 -5.04 -16.74 -8.42
CA ASP A 10 -4.32 -17.61 -9.35
C ASP A 10 -3.49 -16.79 -10.36
N ALA A 11 -4.03 -15.68 -10.86
CA ALA A 11 -3.30 -14.78 -11.74
C ALA A 11 -2.11 -14.10 -11.03
N VAL A 12 -2.31 -13.62 -9.79
CA VAL A 12 -1.24 -13.05 -8.97
C VAL A 12 -0.17 -14.10 -8.65
N GLY A 13 -0.55 -15.34 -8.37
CA GLY A 13 0.39 -16.44 -8.17
C GLY A 13 1.27 -16.71 -9.39
N ARG A 14 0.67 -16.74 -10.58
CA ARG A 14 1.44 -16.88 -11.85
C ARG A 14 2.39 -15.71 -12.09
N LEU A 15 1.96 -14.48 -11.80
CA LEU A 15 2.81 -13.29 -11.92
C LEU A 15 3.98 -13.33 -10.92
N SER A 16 3.70 -13.70 -9.67
CA SER A 16 4.70 -13.76 -8.59
C SER A 16 5.73 -14.88 -8.79
N ALA A 17 5.32 -15.99 -9.42
CA ALA A 17 6.21 -17.09 -9.79
C ALA A 17 7.02 -16.82 -11.08
N ALA A 18 6.67 -15.79 -11.85
CA ALA A 18 7.43 -15.43 -13.03
C ALA A 18 8.78 -14.84 -12.62
N ASN A 19 9.88 -15.26 -13.28
CA ASN A 19 11.21 -14.71 -13.06
C ASN A 19 11.33 -13.30 -13.68
N ARG A 20 10.60 -12.34 -13.10
CA ARG A 20 10.47 -10.95 -13.53
C ARG A 20 10.85 -9.99 -12.40
N SER A 21 11.07 -8.72 -12.74
CA SER A 21 11.35 -7.71 -11.72
C SER A 21 10.12 -7.45 -10.83
N PRO A 22 10.29 -7.00 -9.57
CA PRO A 22 9.17 -6.59 -8.73
C PRO A 22 8.27 -5.51 -9.35
N VAL A 23 8.85 -4.61 -10.16
CA VAL A 23 8.12 -3.57 -10.89
C VAL A 23 7.17 -4.21 -11.92
N ASP A 24 7.67 -5.17 -12.71
CA ASP A 24 6.84 -5.85 -13.72
C ASP A 24 5.74 -6.70 -13.08
N VAL A 25 6.05 -7.36 -11.95
CA VAL A 25 5.07 -8.13 -11.19
C VAL A 25 3.97 -7.20 -10.68
N ALA A 26 4.34 -6.11 -9.99
CA ALA A 26 3.38 -5.18 -9.43
C ALA A 26 2.52 -4.50 -10.50
N ALA A 27 3.09 -4.16 -11.66
CA ALA A 27 2.33 -3.64 -12.81
C ALA A 27 1.30 -4.66 -13.32
N GLY A 28 1.70 -5.92 -13.49
CA GLY A 28 0.76 -6.98 -13.89
C GLY A 28 -0.33 -7.23 -12.85
N VAL A 29 0.00 -7.15 -11.56
CA VAL A 29 -0.99 -7.27 -10.48
C VAL A 29 -1.95 -6.09 -10.48
N ALA A 30 -1.49 -4.87 -10.77
CA ALA A 30 -2.34 -3.68 -10.87
C ALA A 30 -3.43 -3.82 -11.94
N GLU A 31 -3.08 -4.36 -13.11
CA GLU A 31 -4.07 -4.65 -14.17
C GLU A 31 -5.14 -5.62 -13.69
N ARG A 32 -4.74 -6.71 -13.00
CA ARG A 32 -5.69 -7.70 -12.47
C ARG A 32 -6.54 -7.14 -11.34
N LEU A 33 -5.96 -6.26 -10.52
CA LEU A 33 -6.66 -5.68 -9.39
C LEU A 33 -7.73 -4.70 -9.87
N HIS A 34 -7.41 -3.88 -10.89
CA HIS A 34 -8.36 -2.99 -11.53
C HIS A 34 -9.62 -3.75 -11.99
N ASP A 35 -9.46 -4.91 -12.62
CA ASP A 35 -10.59 -5.73 -13.07
C ASP A 35 -11.38 -6.37 -11.91
N LEU A 36 -10.72 -6.70 -10.80
CA LEU A 36 -11.36 -7.28 -9.62
C LEU A 36 -12.26 -6.25 -8.92
N ILE A 37 -11.75 -5.04 -8.69
CA ILE A 37 -12.39 -4.02 -7.83
C ILE A 37 -13.54 -3.27 -8.50
N VAL A 38 -13.99 -3.70 -9.68
CA VAL A 38 -15.22 -3.20 -10.32
C VAL A 38 -16.49 -3.56 -9.52
N ASP A 39 -16.45 -4.63 -8.73
CA ASP A 39 -17.52 -5.02 -7.80
C ASP A 39 -16.90 -5.52 -6.50
N CYS A 40 -17.69 -5.56 -5.44
CA CYS A 40 -17.33 -5.89 -4.08
C CYS A 40 -17.89 -7.25 -3.60
N ASP A 41 -18.58 -7.98 -4.50
CA ASP A 41 -19.26 -9.27 -4.26
C ASP A 41 -18.36 -10.38 -3.67
N PHE A 42 -17.05 -10.29 -3.88
CA PHE A 42 -16.08 -11.25 -3.36
C PHE A 42 -15.71 -11.07 -1.88
N LEU A 43 -16.08 -9.93 -1.26
CA LEU A 43 -15.78 -9.66 0.15
C LEU A 43 -16.86 -10.21 1.09
N GLU A 44 -16.47 -11.15 1.94
CA GLU A 44 -17.27 -11.62 3.06
C GLU A 44 -17.32 -10.61 4.22
N SER A 45 -18.26 -10.78 5.16
CA SER A 45 -18.41 -9.90 6.32
C SER A 45 -17.13 -9.83 7.19
N ALA A 46 -16.38 -10.92 7.26
CA ALA A 46 -15.09 -10.96 7.96
C ALA A 46 -14.03 -10.04 7.34
N HIS A 47 -14.14 -9.71 6.05
CA HIS A 47 -13.22 -8.82 5.33
C HIS A 47 -13.63 -7.34 5.42
N ARG A 48 -14.77 -7.04 6.04
CA ARG A 48 -15.35 -5.70 6.17
C ARG A 48 -15.39 -5.19 7.62
N ARG A 49 -14.66 -5.83 8.53
CA ARG A 49 -14.63 -5.40 9.93
C ARG A 49 -14.02 -4.00 10.04
N THR A 50 -14.60 -3.19 10.91
CA THR A 50 -14.19 -1.82 11.19
C THR A 50 -13.66 -1.71 12.62
N ASN A 51 -12.89 -0.66 12.89
CA ASN A 51 -12.46 -0.25 14.21
C ASN A 51 -12.60 1.28 14.29
N PRO A 52 -13.19 1.84 15.36
CA PRO A 52 -13.36 3.30 15.48
C PRO A 52 -12.04 4.07 15.61
N SER A 53 -11.00 3.45 16.16
CA SER A 53 -9.75 4.13 16.51
C SER A 53 -8.70 4.12 15.39
N GLU A 54 -8.69 3.09 14.55
CA GLU A 54 -7.70 2.90 13.50
C GLU A 54 -8.26 2.12 12.31
N PRO A 55 -7.65 2.24 11.11
CA PRO A 55 -8.01 1.42 9.96
C PRO A 55 -7.79 -0.07 10.23
N CYS A 56 -8.68 -0.92 9.72
CA CYS A 56 -8.56 -2.37 9.86
C CYS A 56 -7.94 -3.03 8.64
N ALA A 57 -6.83 -3.74 8.84
CA ALA A 57 -6.26 -4.65 7.84
C ALA A 57 -6.91 -6.05 7.97
N ASN A 58 -7.94 -6.32 7.18
CA ASN A 58 -8.61 -7.63 7.20
C ASN A 58 -7.98 -8.56 6.16
N LEU A 59 -7.27 -9.60 6.62
CA LEU A 59 -6.68 -10.61 5.74
C LEU A 59 -7.75 -11.34 4.92
N VAL A 60 -7.58 -11.37 3.60
CA VAL A 60 -8.46 -12.05 2.64
C VAL A 60 -7.83 -13.35 2.16
N HIS A 61 -6.52 -13.32 1.85
CA HIS A 61 -5.81 -14.47 1.30
C HIS A 61 -4.31 -14.40 1.61
N VAL A 62 -3.69 -15.56 1.80
CA VAL A 62 -2.23 -15.76 1.76
C VAL A 62 -1.96 -16.89 0.76
N ALA A 63 -1.04 -16.65 -0.17
CA ALA A 63 -0.66 -17.65 -1.15
C ALA A 63 -0.16 -18.94 -0.47
N PRO A 64 -0.42 -20.13 -1.04
CA PRO A 64 0.05 -21.40 -0.46
C PRO A 64 1.57 -21.47 -0.27
N ASP A 65 2.34 -20.85 -1.17
CA ASP A 65 3.80 -20.73 -1.10
C ASP A 65 4.27 -19.50 -0.30
N ARG A 66 3.32 -18.73 0.28
CA ARG A 66 3.53 -17.51 1.07
C ARG A 66 4.25 -16.39 0.31
N SER A 67 4.18 -16.40 -1.03
CA SER A 67 4.80 -15.38 -1.89
C SER A 67 4.07 -14.03 -1.86
N PHE A 68 2.75 -14.02 -1.63
CA PHE A 68 1.96 -12.80 -1.53
C PHE A 68 0.76 -12.94 -0.58
N SER A 69 0.19 -11.80 -0.20
CA SER A 69 -1.05 -11.71 0.60
C SER A 69 -2.01 -10.69 -0.01
N VAL A 70 -3.31 -10.91 0.18
CA VAL A 70 -4.39 -9.97 -0.16
C VAL A 70 -5.08 -9.53 1.13
N VAL A 71 -5.26 -8.23 1.30
CA VAL A 71 -5.83 -7.61 2.49
C VAL A 71 -6.91 -6.61 2.07
N SER A 72 -8.06 -6.65 2.73
CA SER A 72 -9.11 -5.63 2.64
C SER A 72 -8.88 -4.61 3.76
N PHE A 73 -8.42 -3.42 3.39
CA PHE A 73 -8.22 -2.30 4.30
C PHE A 73 -9.53 -1.52 4.41
N VAL A 74 -10.02 -1.37 5.63
CA VAL A 74 -11.30 -0.68 5.91
C VAL A 74 -11.03 0.54 6.77
N TRP A 75 -11.45 1.70 6.27
CA TRP A 75 -11.15 3.00 6.83
C TRP A 75 -12.42 3.70 7.27
N GLY A 76 -12.53 4.04 8.55
CA GLY A 76 -13.52 5.00 9.03
C GLY A 76 -13.23 6.43 8.53
N PRO A 77 -14.23 7.33 8.55
CA PRO A 77 -14.06 8.72 8.13
C PRO A 77 -12.91 9.41 8.86
N GLY A 78 -12.01 10.05 8.12
CA GLY A 78 -10.88 10.79 8.67
C GLY A 78 -9.71 9.95 9.20
N GLN A 79 -9.83 8.62 9.26
CA GLN A 79 -8.75 7.75 9.73
C GLN A 79 -7.54 7.83 8.79
N THR A 80 -6.34 7.73 9.37
CA THR A 80 -5.09 7.87 8.64
C THR A 80 -4.03 6.91 9.16
N THR A 81 -3.11 6.52 8.29
CA THR A 81 -1.90 5.80 8.70
C THR A 81 -0.87 6.76 9.29
N CYS A 82 0.15 6.21 9.96
CA CYS A 82 1.41 6.95 10.09
C CYS A 82 2.09 7.08 8.71
N VAL A 83 3.12 7.94 8.62
CA VAL A 83 4.03 7.92 7.46
C VAL A 83 4.90 6.66 7.54
N HIS A 84 4.95 5.86 6.47
CA HIS A 84 5.65 4.57 6.45
C HIS A 84 6.14 4.15 5.06
N ASP A 85 7.07 3.18 5.04
CA ASP A 85 7.47 2.41 3.84
C ASP A 85 7.08 0.92 3.97
N HIS A 86 7.26 0.13 2.89
CA HIS A 86 6.79 -1.25 2.76
C HIS A 86 7.91 -2.27 2.73
N VAL A 87 7.70 -3.43 3.35
CA VAL A 87 8.67 -4.55 3.32
C VAL A 87 8.87 -5.13 1.90
N CYS A 88 7.90 -4.95 1.00
CA CYS A 88 7.85 -5.54 -0.33
C CYS A 88 7.11 -4.61 -1.31
N TRP A 89 6.99 -5.02 -2.58
CA TRP A 89 6.08 -4.35 -3.51
C TRP A 89 4.63 -4.43 -3.00
N CYS A 90 3.85 -3.39 -3.26
CA CYS A 90 2.46 -3.27 -2.90
C CYS A 90 1.65 -2.70 -4.06
N VAL A 91 0.44 -3.23 -4.24
CA VAL A 91 -0.57 -2.70 -5.15
C VAL A 91 -1.83 -2.42 -4.34
N VAL A 92 -2.35 -1.20 -4.44
CA VAL A 92 -3.55 -0.76 -3.73
C VAL A 92 -4.63 -0.39 -4.73
N GLY A 93 -5.83 -0.92 -4.57
CA GLY A 93 -6.99 -0.61 -5.42
C GLY A 93 -8.17 -0.18 -4.58
N VAL A 94 -8.75 0.99 -4.86
CA VAL A 94 -9.92 1.49 -4.12
C VAL A 94 -11.17 0.76 -4.59
N LEU A 95 -11.89 0.16 -3.65
CA LEU A 95 -13.13 -0.57 -3.91
C LEU A 95 -14.37 0.27 -3.57
N GLU A 96 -14.37 0.94 -2.42
CA GLU A 96 -15.48 1.76 -1.93
C GLU A 96 -14.95 3.06 -1.31
N GLY A 97 -15.71 4.15 -1.43
CA GLY A 97 -15.31 5.46 -0.87
C GLY A 97 -14.11 6.07 -1.60
N SER A 98 -13.26 6.79 -0.87
CA SER A 98 -12.04 7.37 -1.44
C SER A 98 -10.97 7.51 -0.38
N GLU A 99 -9.72 7.30 -0.78
CA GLU A 99 -8.55 7.51 0.05
C GLU A 99 -7.61 8.50 -0.62
N GLU A 100 -6.75 9.12 0.15
CA GLU A 100 -5.78 10.08 -0.32
C GLU A 100 -4.40 9.68 0.14
N GLU A 101 -3.51 9.51 -0.83
CA GLU A 101 -2.11 9.24 -0.64
C GLU A 101 -1.34 10.57 -0.64
N THR A 102 -0.51 10.78 0.38
CA THR A 102 0.55 11.78 0.36
C THR A 102 1.90 11.07 0.34
N ARG A 103 2.72 11.35 -0.68
CA ARG A 103 4.08 10.81 -0.80
C ARG A 103 5.08 11.75 -0.12
N TYR A 104 6.13 11.18 0.45
CA TYR A 104 7.17 11.95 1.14
C TYR A 104 8.56 11.63 0.60
N ARG A 105 9.42 12.65 0.60
CA ARG A 105 10.86 12.47 0.42
C ARG A 105 11.53 12.54 1.78
N LEU A 106 12.35 11.53 2.08
CA LEU A 106 13.25 11.58 3.23
C LEU A 106 14.46 12.42 2.87
N MET A 107 14.67 13.49 3.62
CA MET A 107 15.76 14.44 3.45
C MET A 107 16.66 14.43 4.67
N GLY A 108 17.91 14.87 4.52
CA GLY A 108 18.82 14.97 5.64
C GLY A 108 20.07 15.80 5.38
N ASP A 109 20.70 16.21 6.47
CA ASP A 109 21.98 16.90 6.52
C ASP A 109 22.73 16.54 7.83
N ALA A 110 23.76 17.31 8.18
CA ALA A 110 24.52 17.09 9.42
C ALA A 110 23.68 17.32 10.71
N GLY A 111 22.57 18.05 10.61
CA GLY A 111 21.68 18.34 11.74
C GLY A 111 20.55 17.33 11.94
N GLY A 112 20.40 16.35 11.04
CA GLY A 112 19.41 15.27 11.16
C GLY A 112 18.53 15.11 9.92
N SER A 113 17.57 14.19 10.02
CA SER A 113 16.64 13.82 8.94
C SER A 113 15.26 14.45 9.13
N TRP A 114 14.56 14.69 8.03
CA TRP A 114 13.19 15.20 8.00
C TRP A 114 12.42 14.66 6.80
N LEU A 115 11.10 14.84 6.83
CA LEU A 115 10.22 14.54 5.70
C LEU A 115 9.85 15.82 4.95
N GLU A 116 9.85 15.76 3.62
CA GLU A 116 9.21 16.76 2.76
C GLU A 116 7.99 16.14 2.07
N PRO A 117 6.78 16.72 2.23
CA PRO A 117 5.61 16.27 1.48
C PRO A 117 5.79 16.55 -0.01
N GLY A 118 5.49 15.57 -0.83
CA GLY A 118 5.52 15.64 -2.29
C GLY A 118 4.11 15.65 -2.87
N GLU A 119 3.90 14.79 -3.86
CA GLU A 119 2.60 14.61 -4.50
C GLU A 119 1.54 14.14 -3.49
N ARG A 120 0.34 14.72 -3.61
CA ARG A 120 -0.86 14.31 -2.91
C ARG A 120 -1.90 13.92 -3.95
N ARG A 121 -2.34 12.67 -3.92
CA ARG A 121 -3.28 12.11 -4.89
C ARG A 121 -4.46 11.50 -4.17
N ARG A 122 -5.67 11.91 -4.54
CA ARG A 122 -6.90 11.24 -4.15
C ARG A 122 -7.20 10.11 -5.13
N LEU A 123 -7.52 8.94 -4.60
CA LEU A 123 -7.88 7.74 -5.32
C LEU A 123 -9.37 7.45 -5.09
N TYR A 124 -10.07 7.13 -6.18
CA TYR A 124 -11.50 6.83 -6.23
C TYR A 124 -11.74 5.36 -6.62
N PRO A 125 -12.97 4.81 -6.43
CA PRO A 125 -13.26 3.42 -6.75
C PRO A 125 -12.88 3.06 -8.18
N GLY A 126 -12.19 1.92 -8.33
CA GLY A 126 -11.62 1.47 -9.61
C GLY A 126 -10.20 1.96 -9.88
N GLU A 127 -9.71 2.98 -9.16
CA GLU A 127 -8.32 3.42 -9.31
C GLU A 127 -7.35 2.54 -8.53
N VAL A 128 -6.16 2.36 -9.12
CA VAL A 128 -5.08 1.55 -8.56
C VAL A 128 -3.80 2.39 -8.45
N CYS A 129 -3.03 2.18 -7.38
CA CYS A 129 -1.67 2.69 -7.24
C CYS A 129 -0.67 1.55 -6.95
N VAL A 130 0.60 1.79 -7.28
CA VAL A 130 1.69 0.82 -7.15
C VAL A 130 2.82 1.46 -6.36
N LEU A 131 3.36 0.69 -5.41
CA LEU A 131 4.49 1.05 -4.56
C LEU A 131 5.54 -0.06 -4.64
N VAL A 132 6.75 0.24 -5.10
CA VAL A 132 7.80 -0.76 -5.25
C VAL A 132 9.09 -0.26 -4.58
N PRO A 133 9.45 -0.80 -3.39
CA PRO A 133 10.76 -0.54 -2.80
C PRO A 133 11.91 -0.91 -3.77
N PRO A 134 13.05 -0.22 -3.73
CA PRO A 134 13.45 0.82 -2.77
C PRO A 134 13.09 2.25 -3.19
N ASP A 135 12.29 2.44 -4.23
CA ASP A 135 12.02 3.75 -4.80
C ASP A 135 10.68 4.31 -4.31
N GLU A 136 10.73 5.51 -3.70
CA GLU A 136 9.60 6.43 -3.49
C GLU A 136 8.32 5.80 -2.90
N ASP A 137 8.44 4.91 -1.92
CA ASP A 137 7.28 4.27 -1.28
C ASP A 137 6.95 4.82 0.12
N VAL A 138 7.58 5.92 0.53
CA VAL A 138 7.26 6.58 1.81
C VAL A 138 5.98 7.37 1.64
N HIS A 139 4.91 6.95 2.31
CA HIS A 139 3.62 7.59 2.17
C HIS A 139 2.80 7.61 3.46
N GLN A 140 1.74 8.43 3.43
CA GLN A 140 0.63 8.40 4.37
C GLN A 140 -0.66 8.26 3.56
N VAL A 141 -1.56 7.41 4.04
CA VAL A 141 -2.89 7.25 3.47
C VAL A 141 -3.93 7.76 4.45
N ARG A 142 -4.94 8.46 3.94
CA ARG A 142 -6.06 8.99 4.73
C ARG A 142 -7.39 8.77 4.02
N ASN A 143 -8.40 8.32 4.76
CA ASN A 143 -9.77 8.47 4.30
C ASN A 143 -10.20 9.94 4.46
N VAL A 144 -10.33 10.64 3.35
CA VAL A 144 -10.73 12.05 3.29
C VAL A 144 -12.23 12.26 3.05
N GLY A 145 -12.99 11.16 2.94
CA GLY A 145 -14.44 11.18 2.81
C GLY A 145 -15.17 11.18 4.16
N ASP A 146 -16.48 11.34 4.08
CA ASP A 146 -17.41 11.33 5.22
C ASP A 146 -17.96 9.93 5.53
N ASP A 147 -17.72 8.97 4.64
CA ASP A 147 -18.17 7.58 4.73
C ASP A 147 -16.98 6.60 4.89
N VAL A 148 -17.30 5.33 5.17
CA VAL A 148 -16.31 4.25 5.15
C VAL A 148 -15.70 4.12 3.76
N ALA A 149 -14.38 3.98 3.70
CA ALA A 149 -13.66 3.61 2.48
C ALA A 149 -13.12 2.18 2.62
N ILE A 150 -13.05 1.45 1.51
CA ILE A 150 -12.46 0.12 1.44
C ILE A 150 -11.48 0.08 0.28
N SER A 151 -10.27 -0.39 0.53
CA SER A 151 -9.26 -0.64 -0.49
C SER A 151 -8.68 -2.03 -0.35
N ILE A 152 -8.35 -2.63 -1.50
CA ILE A 152 -7.72 -3.95 -1.58
C ILE A 152 -6.23 -3.75 -1.76
N HIS A 153 -5.46 -4.29 -0.84
CA HIS A 153 -4.01 -4.25 -0.86
C HIS A 153 -3.47 -5.64 -1.19
N VAL A 154 -2.58 -5.71 -2.18
CA VAL A 154 -1.81 -6.90 -2.52
C VAL A 154 -0.37 -6.63 -2.15
N TYR A 155 0.21 -7.51 -1.33
CA TYR A 155 1.60 -7.39 -0.88
C TYR A 155 2.40 -8.59 -1.38
N GLY A 156 3.60 -8.35 -1.91
CA GLY A 156 4.57 -9.38 -2.25
C GLY A 156 5.26 -10.04 -1.06
N ALA A 157 4.51 -10.27 0.02
CA ALA A 157 4.98 -10.89 1.24
C ALA A 157 3.82 -11.57 1.98
N ASP A 158 4.18 -12.43 2.92
CA ASP A 158 3.29 -13.05 3.89
C ASP A 158 2.99 -12.10 5.06
N ILE A 159 1.89 -11.36 4.95
CA ILE A 159 1.49 -10.38 5.96
C ILE A 159 0.93 -11.05 7.22
N GLU A 160 0.35 -12.24 7.09
CA GLU A 160 -0.10 -13.02 8.25
C GLU A 160 1.08 -13.33 9.18
N ARG A 161 2.19 -13.81 8.60
CA ARG A 161 3.39 -14.16 9.36
C ARG A 161 4.16 -12.93 9.85
N LEU A 162 4.23 -11.87 9.05
CA LEU A 162 4.93 -10.64 9.43
C LEU A 162 4.15 -9.78 10.42
N GLY A 163 2.83 -9.90 10.46
CA GLY A 163 1.92 -9.06 11.26
C GLY A 163 1.77 -7.63 10.75
N THR A 164 2.57 -7.20 9.78
CA THR A 164 2.52 -5.86 9.17
C THR A 164 3.21 -5.84 7.80
N SER A 165 2.77 -4.95 6.91
CA SER A 165 3.48 -4.59 5.67
C SER A 165 4.51 -3.48 5.88
N ILE A 166 4.50 -2.82 7.04
CA ILE A 166 5.34 -1.66 7.34
C ILE A 166 6.76 -2.11 7.62
N ASN A 167 7.73 -1.54 6.89
CA ASN A 167 9.15 -1.77 7.17
C ASN A 167 9.69 -0.74 8.19
N ARG A 168 9.38 0.54 8.02
CA ARG A 168 9.75 1.65 8.90
C ARG A 168 8.60 2.64 9.01
N ARG A 169 8.48 3.21 10.20
CA ARG A 169 7.61 4.34 10.50
C ARG A 169 8.47 5.60 10.60
N PHE A 170 7.94 6.70 10.11
CA PHE A 170 8.62 8.00 10.11
C PHE A 170 7.90 9.04 10.98
N SER A 171 7.04 8.59 11.89
CA SER A 171 6.23 9.45 12.77
C SER A 171 7.06 10.40 13.65
N ASP A 172 8.31 10.05 13.94
CA ASP A 172 9.19 10.82 14.84
C ASP A 172 10.04 11.86 14.08
N LEU A 173 9.95 11.91 12.75
CA LEU A 173 10.70 12.88 11.97
C LEU A 173 9.95 14.21 11.87
N PRO A 174 10.66 15.36 11.98
CA PRO A 174 10.06 16.64 11.68
C PRO A 174 9.65 16.69 10.20
N MET A 175 8.63 17.48 9.92
CA MET A 175 8.14 17.72 8.57
C MET A 175 8.39 19.18 8.20
N HIS A 176 9.03 19.38 7.06
CA HIS A 176 9.32 20.71 6.52
C HIS A 176 8.68 20.85 5.13
N ALA A 177 8.26 22.06 4.78
CA ALA A 177 7.80 22.32 3.43
C ALA A 177 8.96 22.12 2.43
N PRO A 178 8.68 21.71 1.19
CA PRO A 178 9.72 21.58 0.17
C PRO A 178 10.54 22.85 0.02
N GLY A 179 11.86 22.75 0.20
CA GLY A 179 12.78 23.89 0.08
C GLY A 179 12.87 24.80 1.31
N GLU A 180 12.12 24.52 2.39
CA GLU A 180 12.24 25.25 3.66
C GLU A 180 13.61 25.04 4.32
N ARG A 181 14.16 23.82 4.16
CA ARG A 181 15.47 23.43 4.70
C ARG A 181 16.34 22.84 3.60
N SER A 182 17.59 23.25 3.54
CA SER A 182 18.58 22.68 2.59
C SER A 182 19.08 21.33 3.08
N GLY A 183 18.99 20.31 2.23
CA GLY A 183 19.50 18.96 2.51
C GLY A 183 19.58 18.10 1.26
N ALA A 184 20.08 16.89 1.42
CA ALA A 184 20.13 15.90 0.35
C ALA A 184 19.05 14.82 0.59
N PRO A 185 18.47 14.26 -0.49
CA PRO A 185 17.65 13.05 -0.37
C PRO A 185 18.43 11.93 0.27
N GLN A 186 17.83 11.26 1.25
CA GLN A 186 18.41 10.12 1.93
C GLN A 186 17.82 8.82 1.41
N ARG A 187 18.67 7.81 1.23
CA ARG A 187 18.28 6.44 0.92
C ARG A 187 18.84 5.51 1.98
N TRP A 188 17.99 4.69 2.57
CA TRP A 188 18.42 3.65 3.54
C TRP A 188 18.43 2.25 2.93
N ARG A 189 17.66 2.03 1.87
CA ARG A 189 17.68 0.78 1.10
C ARG A 189 18.72 0.88 -0.01
N GLN A 190 19.65 -0.07 -0.02
CA GLN A 190 20.55 -0.23 -1.16
C GLN A 190 19.72 -0.74 -2.35
N ARG A 191 19.91 -0.14 -3.54
CA ARG A 191 19.42 -0.76 -4.78
C ARG A 191 20.24 -2.04 -5.01
N PRO A 192 19.62 -3.17 -5.39
CA PRO A 192 20.38 -4.31 -5.91
C PRO A 192 21.30 -3.84 -7.05
N PRO A 193 22.47 -4.45 -7.25
CA PRO A 193 23.28 -4.17 -8.44
C PRO A 193 22.42 -4.40 -9.70
N ALA A 194 22.55 -3.48 -10.65
CA ALA A 194 21.84 -3.50 -11.93
C ALA A 194 22.24 -4.71 -12.79
#